data_AF-A0A7S1QYI8-F1
#
_entry.id   AF-A0A7S1QYI8-F1
#
_cell.length_a   1.000
_cell.length_b   1.000
_cell.length_c   1.000
_cell.angle_alpha   90.00
_cell.angle_beta   90.00
_cell.angle_gamma   90.00
#
_symmetry.space_group_name_H-M   'P 1'
#
loop_
_entity.id
_entity.type
_entity.pdbx_description
1 polymer ?
#
loop_
_entity_poly.entity_id
_entity_poly.type
_entity_poly.pdbx_seq_one_letter_code
_entity_poly.pdbx_strand_id
1 'polypeptide(L)'
;EDDGGQPPQPGEPSGAYPSQGGAPAARGAPARITEAETARAEDRGVWKRVLARPKKEEASGAGDSKIAAMRKELRQINRQKAKAIDEEDFKRAKELQQRQKELSAQLKTTELQAKDQAASRLANAKDEIRHLEGLIREASEQGQLDLAVEIRQRRDKLRAEMRRMEWMQ
;
A
#
# COMPACT_ATOMS: atom_id res chain seq x y z
N GLU A 1 25.81 -44.33 -16.80
CA GLU A 1 25.17 -43.66 -17.94
C GLU A 1 24.01 -42.87 -17.34
N ASP A 2 24.19 -41.87 -16.48
CA ASP A 2 24.98 -40.63 -16.60
C ASP A 2 24.83 -39.98 -17.98
N ASP A 3 23.85 -39.08 -18.10
CA ASP A 3 23.90 -37.98 -19.04
C ASP A 3 23.28 -36.74 -18.35
N GLY A 4 24.17 -35.97 -17.74
CA GLY A 4 23.87 -34.71 -17.08
C GLY A 4 23.55 -33.61 -18.08
N GLY A 5 22.25 -33.38 -18.32
CA GLY A 5 21.77 -32.22 -19.06
C GLY A 5 21.84 -30.94 -18.22
N GLN A 6 22.93 -30.19 -18.39
CA GLN A 6 23.20 -28.93 -17.73
C GLN A 6 22.30 -27.79 -18.28
N PRO A 7 21.63 -26.99 -17.43
CA PRO A 7 20.77 -25.89 -17.90
C PRO A 7 21.60 -24.68 -18.39
N PRO A 8 21.17 -23.98 -19.46
CA PRO A 8 21.84 -22.77 -19.92
C PRO A 8 21.65 -21.62 -18.91
N GLN A 9 22.75 -20.94 -18.60
CA GLN A 9 22.82 -19.77 -17.74
C GLN A 9 22.38 -18.48 -18.47
N PRO A 10 21.87 -17.47 -17.73
CA PRO A 10 21.43 -16.18 -18.27
C PRO A 10 22.60 -15.31 -18.75
N GLY A 11 22.49 -14.78 -19.97
CA GLY A 11 23.42 -13.79 -20.50
C GLY A 11 23.26 -12.43 -19.83
N GLU A 12 24.37 -11.87 -19.37
CA GLU A 12 24.49 -10.61 -18.65
C GLU A 12 24.16 -9.36 -19.50
N PRO A 13 23.75 -8.26 -18.85
CA PRO A 13 23.41 -6.99 -19.48
C PRO A 13 24.65 -6.21 -19.92
N SER A 14 24.74 -5.91 -21.22
CA SER A 14 25.73 -4.97 -21.78
C SER A 14 25.03 -3.66 -22.15
N GLY A 15 25.36 -2.57 -21.45
CA GLY A 15 24.66 -1.31 -21.61
C GLY A 15 25.33 -0.12 -20.92
N ALA A 16 26.54 0.20 -21.36
CA ALA A 16 27.13 1.54 -21.48
C ALA A 16 26.70 2.67 -20.51
N TYR A 17 27.65 3.11 -19.69
CA TYR A 17 27.73 4.49 -19.18
C TYR A 17 28.17 5.46 -20.28
N PRO A 18 27.63 6.69 -20.29
CA PRO A 18 28.49 7.88 -20.31
C PRO A 18 28.03 8.88 -19.21
N SER A 19 28.86 9.28 -18.25
CA SER A 19 30.00 10.22 -18.32
C SER A 19 29.59 11.68 -18.58
N GLN A 20 29.79 12.47 -17.51
CA GLN A 20 30.25 13.88 -17.49
C GLN A 20 29.30 15.04 -17.78
N GLY A 21 29.35 16.00 -16.84
CA GLY A 21 29.55 17.41 -17.17
C GLY A 21 28.45 18.36 -16.69
N GLY A 22 28.77 19.23 -15.71
CA GLY A 22 27.95 20.43 -15.49
C GLY A 22 28.00 21.06 -14.10
N ALA A 23 29.15 21.55 -13.65
CA ALA A 23 29.23 22.72 -12.76
C ALA A 23 30.13 23.74 -13.48
N PRO A 24 29.79 25.06 -13.47
CA PRO A 24 30.29 25.89 -12.36
C PRO A 24 29.46 27.15 -12.00
N ALA A 25 29.60 27.54 -10.73
CA ALA A 25 29.82 28.88 -10.16
C ALA A 25 28.95 30.11 -10.54
N ALA A 26 28.31 30.68 -9.51
CA ALA A 26 28.27 32.13 -9.23
C ALA A 26 28.09 32.30 -7.71
N ARG A 27 29.12 32.61 -6.91
CA ARG A 27 29.63 33.96 -6.56
C ARG A 27 28.51 35.00 -6.31
N GLY A 28 28.11 35.14 -5.06
CA GLY A 28 27.38 36.29 -4.51
C GLY A 28 27.72 36.43 -3.03
N ALA A 29 28.38 37.53 -2.68
CA ALA A 29 29.02 37.82 -1.39
C ALA A 29 28.04 38.05 -0.22
N PRO A 30 28.52 37.93 1.03
CA PRO A 30 27.71 38.04 2.26
C PRO A 30 27.38 39.50 2.62
N ALA A 31 26.10 39.81 2.76
CA ALA A 31 25.67 41.03 3.43
C ALA A 31 25.79 40.84 4.94
N ARG A 32 26.80 41.50 5.53
CA ARG A 32 26.86 41.81 6.95
C ARG A 32 25.67 42.72 7.28
N ILE A 33 24.78 42.26 8.15
CA ILE A 33 23.86 43.13 8.87
C ILE A 33 24.20 42.98 10.35
N THR A 34 24.33 44.15 10.93
CA THR A 34 24.88 44.55 12.22
C THR A 34 24.22 43.89 13.43
N GLU A 35 25.05 43.64 14.45
CA GLU A 35 24.66 43.42 15.84
C GLU A 35 23.93 44.65 16.38
N ALA A 36 22.60 44.59 16.49
CA ALA A 36 21.78 45.36 17.44
C ALA A 36 20.30 44.99 17.26
N GLU A 37 19.82 43.97 17.98
CA GLU A 37 18.46 43.92 18.54
C GLU A 37 18.24 42.61 19.32
N THR A 38 19.02 42.46 20.38
CA THR A 38 18.65 41.64 21.52
C THR A 38 17.57 42.40 22.31
N ALA A 39 16.29 42.11 22.07
CA ALA A 39 15.24 42.11 23.10
C ALA A 39 13.84 41.90 22.48
N ARG A 40 13.42 40.64 22.37
CA ARG A 40 12.20 40.17 23.05
C ARG A 40 11.99 38.69 22.75
N ALA A 41 12.40 37.89 23.73
CA ALA A 41 11.76 36.61 23.98
C ALA A 41 10.27 36.87 24.22
N GLU A 42 9.42 36.21 23.44
CA GLU A 42 8.11 35.65 23.81
C GLU A 42 7.34 35.32 22.54
N ASP A 43 7.76 34.25 21.84
CA ASP A 43 6.78 33.43 21.12
C ASP A 43 7.28 31.98 20.98
N ARG A 44 7.46 31.33 22.14
CA ARG A 44 7.66 29.87 22.22
C ARG A 44 6.30 29.17 22.07
N GLY A 45 5.64 29.36 20.94
CA GLY A 45 4.26 28.87 20.71
C GLY A 45 3.99 28.13 19.41
N VAL A 46 4.84 28.25 18.37
CA VAL A 46 4.42 27.88 17.00
C VAL A 46 5.40 26.94 16.27
N TRP A 47 5.85 25.87 16.93
CA TRP A 47 6.54 24.76 16.23
C TRP A 47 5.99 23.36 16.57
N LYS A 48 4.87 23.26 17.31
CA LYS A 48 4.12 21.99 17.49
C LYS A 48 3.15 21.69 16.33
N ARG A 49 3.54 21.98 15.08
CA ARG A 49 2.73 21.64 13.89
C ARG A 49 3.54 21.04 12.74
N VAL A 50 4.53 20.21 13.07
CA VAL A 50 5.25 19.38 12.07
C VAL A 50 5.21 17.87 12.41
N LEU A 51 4.55 17.47 13.50
CA LEU A 51 4.27 16.06 13.81
C LEU A 51 2.79 15.67 13.72
N ALA A 52 1.94 16.55 13.23
CA ALA A 52 0.63 16.15 12.73
C ALA A 52 0.79 15.73 11.27
N ARG A 53 1.46 14.59 11.03
CA ARG A 53 1.20 13.81 9.83
C ARG A 53 -0.31 13.58 9.85
N PRO A 54 -1.12 14.12 8.92
CA PRO A 54 -2.49 13.66 8.81
C PRO A 54 -2.36 12.16 8.56
N LYS A 55 -2.84 11.37 9.51
CA LYS A 55 -3.13 9.97 9.28
C LYS A 55 -4.04 9.99 8.06
N LYS A 56 -3.45 9.66 6.92
CA LYS A 56 -4.18 9.36 5.70
C LYS A 56 -4.95 8.10 6.06
N GLU A 57 -6.08 8.27 6.73
CA GLU A 57 -7.17 7.30 6.79
C GLU A 57 -7.74 7.26 5.37
N GLU A 58 -6.91 6.78 4.44
CA GLU A 58 -7.43 6.20 3.22
C GLU A 58 -8.27 5.02 3.68
N ALA A 59 -9.48 4.99 3.13
CA ALA A 59 -10.50 3.98 3.31
C ALA A 59 -9.98 2.57 2.93
N SER A 60 -9.09 2.03 3.75
CA SER A 60 -8.77 0.62 3.81
C SER A 60 -10.04 -0.05 4.31
N GLY A 61 -10.63 -0.86 3.42
CA GLY A 61 -11.98 -1.37 3.55
C GLY A 61 -12.21 -2.03 4.91
N ALA A 62 -13.46 -2.02 5.37
CA ALA A 62 -13.86 -2.58 6.66
C ALA A 62 -13.33 -4.01 6.92
N GLY A 63 -13.01 -4.79 5.87
CA GLY A 63 -12.33 -6.08 5.96
C GLY A 63 -10.90 -6.01 6.50
N ASP A 64 -10.08 -5.04 6.07
CA ASP A 64 -8.71 -4.86 6.55
C ASP A 64 -8.67 -4.42 8.00
N SER A 65 -9.61 -3.56 8.40
CA SER A 65 -9.77 -3.12 9.78
C SER A 65 -10.12 -4.30 10.70
N LYS A 66 -11.00 -5.20 10.26
CA LYS A 66 -11.38 -6.41 11.01
C LYS A 66 -10.22 -7.40 11.13
N ILE A 67 -9.48 -7.66 10.03
CA ILE A 67 -8.30 -8.52 10.05
C ILE A 67 -7.21 -7.93 10.96
N ALA A 68 -6.96 -6.63 10.88
CA ALA A 68 -6.00 -5.93 11.74
C ALA A 68 -6.38 -6.01 13.23
N ALA A 69 -7.67 -5.88 13.56
CA ALA A 69 -8.18 -6.05 14.91
C ALA A 69 -7.96 -7.48 15.43
N MET A 70 -8.29 -8.50 14.64
CA MET A 70 -8.04 -9.91 15.02
C MET A 70 -6.54 -10.21 15.22
N ARG A 71 -5.67 -9.70 14.34
CA ARG A 71 -4.21 -9.83 14.51
C ARG A 71 -3.72 -9.16 15.81
N LYS A 72 -4.30 -8.02 16.18
CA LYS A 72 -4.00 -7.32 17.44
C LYS A 72 -4.46 -8.15 18.64
N GLU A 73 -5.65 -8.74 18.58
CA GLU A 73 -6.18 -9.60 19.63
C GLU A 73 -5.34 -10.86 19.82
N LEU A 74 -4.90 -11.54 18.75
CA LEU A 74 -3.96 -12.67 18.84
C LEU A 74 -2.68 -12.31 19.58
N ARG A 75 -2.10 -11.14 19.27
CA ARG A 75 -0.88 -10.66 19.97
C ARG A 75 -1.13 -10.45 21.45
N GLN A 76 -2.31 -9.94 21.82
CA GLN A 76 -2.68 -9.77 23.22
C GLN A 76 -2.88 -11.12 23.92
N ILE A 77 -3.58 -12.06 23.29
CA ILE A 77 -3.78 -13.42 23.82
C ILE A 77 -2.43 -14.11 24.05
N ASN A 78 -1.47 -13.98 23.12
CA ASN A 78 -0.14 -14.55 23.28
C ASN A 78 0.59 -14.01 24.51
N ARG A 79 0.51 -12.69 24.77
CA ARG A 79 1.09 -12.08 25.96
C ARG A 79 0.42 -12.56 27.24
N GLN A 80 -0.91 -12.62 27.25
CA GLN A 80 -1.68 -13.10 28.40
C GLN A 80 -1.41 -14.57 28.70
N LYS A 81 -1.24 -15.39 27.66
CA LYS A 81 -0.92 -16.82 27.81
C LYS A 81 0.47 -17.02 28.39
N ALA A 82 1.47 -16.27 27.91
CA ALA A 82 2.81 -16.31 28.49
C ALA A 82 2.79 -15.93 29.98
N LYS A 83 2.10 -14.84 30.32
CA LYS A 83 1.92 -14.41 31.70
C LYS A 83 1.24 -15.48 32.58
N ALA A 84 0.18 -16.13 32.08
CA ALA A 84 -0.50 -17.19 32.83
C ALA A 84 0.39 -18.43 33.04
N ILE A 85 1.30 -18.73 32.11
CA ILE A 85 2.28 -19.81 32.27
C ILE A 85 3.32 -19.43 33.34
N ASP A 86 3.81 -18.18 33.31
CA ASP A 86 4.76 -17.67 34.31
C ASP A 86 4.17 -17.64 35.73
N GLU A 87 2.85 -17.41 35.83
CA GLU A 87 2.07 -17.44 37.08
C GLU A 87 1.58 -18.86 37.46
N GLU A 88 1.98 -19.89 36.71
CA GLU A 88 1.56 -21.29 36.87
C GLU A 88 0.03 -21.51 36.79
N ASP A 89 -0.73 -20.55 36.26
CA ASP A 89 -2.16 -20.68 35.97
C ASP A 89 -2.39 -21.40 34.64
N PHE A 90 -2.17 -22.72 34.66
CA PHE A 90 -2.33 -23.58 33.48
C PHE A 90 -3.78 -23.67 33.00
N LYS A 91 -4.76 -23.49 33.90
CA LYS A 91 -6.18 -23.49 33.50
C LYS A 91 -6.46 -22.29 32.61
N ARG A 92 -6.00 -21.09 33.02
CA ARG A 92 -6.14 -19.88 32.22
C ARG A 92 -5.33 -19.94 30.93
N ALA A 93 -4.12 -20.49 30.97
CA ALA A 93 -3.31 -20.68 29.77
C ALA A 93 -4.00 -21.57 28.72
N LYS A 94 -4.68 -22.64 29.16
CA LYS A 94 -5.46 -23.55 28.31
C LYS A 94 -6.67 -22.86 27.67
N GLU A 95 -7.41 -22.06 28.44
CA GLU A 95 -8.52 -21.25 27.90
C GLU A 95 -8.03 -20.27 26.82
N LEU A 96 -6.92 -19.58 27.09
CA LEU A 96 -6.32 -18.63 26.14
C LEU A 96 -5.81 -19.34 24.88
N GLN A 97 -5.28 -20.56 25.01
CA GLN A 97 -4.89 -21.38 23.86
C GLN A 97 -6.09 -21.78 22.99
N GLN A 98 -7.22 -22.12 23.61
CA GLN A 98 -8.45 -22.45 22.87
C GLN A 98 -8.95 -21.22 22.09
N ARG A 99 -9.03 -20.06 22.75
CA ARG A 99 -9.41 -18.80 22.10
C ARG A 99 -8.43 -18.40 20.98
N GLN A 100 -7.13 -18.63 21.17
CA GLN A 100 -6.11 -18.43 20.14
C GLN A 100 -6.40 -19.27 18.89
N LYS A 101 -6.74 -20.56 19.06
CA LYS A 101 -7.07 -21.46 17.95
C LYS A 101 -8.29 -20.97 17.19
N GLU A 102 -9.38 -20.68 17.89
CA GLU A 102 -10.62 -20.19 17.31
C GLU A 102 -10.41 -18.90 16.51
N LEU A 103 -9.72 -17.93 17.12
CA LEU A 103 -9.49 -16.63 16.49
C LEU A 103 -8.53 -16.74 15.30
N SER A 104 -7.56 -17.66 15.34
CA SER A 104 -6.68 -17.95 14.19
C SER A 104 -7.43 -18.59 13.02
N ALA A 105 -8.41 -19.45 13.29
CA ALA A 105 -9.24 -20.07 12.27
C ALA A 105 -10.15 -19.01 11.62
N GLN A 106 -10.82 -18.18 12.43
CA GLN A 106 -11.65 -17.08 11.94
C GLN A 106 -10.86 -16.08 11.09
N LEU A 107 -9.63 -15.78 11.50
CA LEU A 107 -8.74 -14.88 10.78
C LEU A 107 -8.40 -15.43 9.40
N LYS A 108 -8.03 -16.72 9.30
CA LYS A 108 -7.77 -17.37 8.00
C LYS A 108 -8.99 -17.35 7.09
N THR A 109 -10.17 -17.68 7.62
CA THR A 109 -11.42 -17.65 6.84
C THR A 109 -11.72 -16.24 6.34
N THR A 110 -11.55 -15.24 7.19
CA THR A 110 -11.80 -13.83 6.82
C THR A 110 -10.80 -13.35 5.76
N GLU A 111 -9.53 -13.74 5.87
CA GLU A 111 -8.50 -13.42 4.87
C GLU A 111 -8.78 -14.07 3.51
N LEU A 112 -9.21 -15.34 3.50
CA LEU A 112 -9.61 -16.03 2.26
C LEU A 112 -10.83 -15.35 1.62
N GLN A 113 -11.86 -15.06 2.40
CA GLN A 113 -13.05 -14.34 1.92
C GLN A 113 -12.70 -12.96 1.36
N ALA A 114 -11.80 -12.22 2.01
CA ALA A 114 -11.35 -10.92 1.52
C ALA A 114 -10.60 -11.04 0.18
N LYS A 115 -9.74 -12.07 0.03
CA LYS A 115 -9.05 -12.36 -1.24
C LYS A 115 -10.00 -12.75 -2.34
N ASP A 116 -10.97 -13.63 -2.06
CA ASP A 116 -11.97 -14.04 -3.04
C ASP A 116 -12.82 -12.85 -3.50
N GLN A 117 -13.26 -12.00 -2.57
CA GLN A 117 -13.98 -10.77 -2.91
C GLN A 117 -13.13 -9.80 -3.73
N ALA A 118 -11.84 -9.64 -3.40
CA ALA A 118 -10.93 -8.81 -4.17
C ALA A 118 -10.72 -9.37 -5.58
N ALA A 119 -10.58 -10.69 -5.73
CA ALA A 119 -10.47 -11.36 -7.02
C ALA A 119 -11.75 -11.21 -7.86
N SER A 120 -12.93 -11.38 -7.28
CA SER A 120 -14.20 -11.16 -7.98
C SER A 120 -14.37 -9.70 -8.41
N ARG A 121 -13.99 -8.72 -7.57
CA ARG A 121 -14.00 -7.30 -7.95
C ARG A 121 -13.05 -7.01 -9.11
N LEU A 122 -11.86 -7.61 -9.09
CA LEU A 122 -10.89 -7.47 -10.17
C LEU A 122 -11.40 -8.07 -11.49
N ALA A 123 -12.04 -9.24 -11.43
CA ALA A 123 -12.65 -9.88 -12.61
C ALA A 123 -13.76 -8.99 -13.20
N ASN A 124 -14.68 -8.51 -12.36
CA ASN A 124 -15.77 -7.63 -12.81
C ASN A 124 -15.22 -6.33 -13.44
N ALA A 125 -14.20 -5.73 -12.85
CA ALA A 125 -13.56 -4.53 -13.42
C ALA A 125 -12.92 -4.81 -14.79
N LYS A 126 -12.31 -5.99 -14.98
CA LYS A 126 -11.76 -6.42 -16.27
C LYS A 126 -12.85 -6.61 -17.33
N ASP A 127 -13.99 -7.18 -16.96
CA ASP A 127 -15.13 -7.34 -17.87
C ASP A 127 -15.73 -5.98 -18.26
N GLU A 128 -15.87 -5.06 -17.29
CA GLU A 128 -16.33 -3.69 -17.56
C GLU A 128 -15.37 -2.93 -18.49
N ILE A 129 -14.04 -3.08 -18.31
CA ILE A 129 -13.05 -2.50 -19.25
C ILE A 129 -13.26 -3.02 -20.67
N ARG A 130 -13.44 -4.34 -20.86
CA ARG A 130 -13.71 -4.93 -22.18
C ARG A 130 -15.01 -4.40 -22.78
N HIS A 131 -16.05 -4.25 -21.97
CA HIS A 131 -17.31 -3.67 -22.43
C HIS A 131 -17.15 -2.21 -22.87
N LEU A 132 -16.49 -1.38 -22.08
CA LEU A 132 -16.21 0.02 -22.43
C LEU A 132 -15.36 0.13 -23.70
N GLU A 133 -14.41 -0.77 -23.93
CA GLU A 133 -13.64 -0.83 -25.18
C GLU A 133 -14.53 -1.10 -26.40
N GLY A 134 -15.53 -1.98 -26.26
CA GLY A 134 -16.55 -2.21 -27.29
C GLY A 134 -17.35 -0.94 -27.59
N LEU A 135 -17.84 -0.27 -26.54
CA LEU A 135 -18.61 0.97 -26.69
C LEU A 135 -17.78 2.11 -27.31
N ILE A 136 -16.49 2.22 -27.00
CA ILE A 136 -15.60 3.21 -27.63
C ILE A 136 -15.51 2.97 -29.14
N ARG A 137 -15.41 1.71 -29.56
CA ARG A 137 -15.34 1.35 -30.98
C ARG A 137 -16.64 1.75 -31.69
N GLU A 138 -17.79 1.35 -31.15
CA GLU A 138 -19.10 1.66 -31.72
C GLU A 138 -19.36 3.18 -31.80
N ALA A 139 -19.11 3.92 -30.72
CA ALA A 139 -19.26 5.37 -30.71
C ALA A 139 -18.35 6.05 -31.74
N SER A 140 -17.14 5.53 -31.96
CA SER A 140 -16.23 6.04 -32.98
C SER A 140 -16.72 5.74 -34.40
N GLU A 141 -17.27 4.55 -34.63
CA GLU A 141 -17.89 4.16 -35.92
C GLU A 141 -19.12 5.02 -36.24
N GLN A 142 -19.89 5.42 -35.22
CA GLN A 142 -21.04 6.32 -35.35
C GLN A 142 -20.66 7.81 -35.44
N GLY A 143 -19.37 8.17 -35.37
CA GLY A 143 -18.91 9.55 -35.39
C GLY A 143 -19.20 10.35 -34.09
N GLN A 144 -19.58 9.67 -33.02
CA GLN A 144 -19.89 10.27 -31.71
C GLN A 144 -18.61 10.46 -30.88
N LEU A 145 -17.75 11.38 -31.33
CA LEU A 145 -16.40 11.56 -30.77
C LEU A 145 -16.39 11.99 -29.31
N ASP A 146 -17.29 12.89 -28.90
CA ASP A 146 -17.38 13.38 -27.52
C ASP A 146 -17.72 12.24 -26.54
N LEU A 147 -18.72 11.43 -26.90
CA LEU A 147 -19.09 10.24 -26.13
C LEU A 147 -17.92 9.25 -26.04
N ALA A 148 -17.20 9.03 -27.15
CA ALA A 148 -16.03 8.14 -27.16
C ALA A 148 -14.88 8.67 -26.27
N VAL A 149 -14.78 9.98 -26.03
CA VAL A 149 -13.82 10.58 -25.09
C VAL A 149 -14.25 10.33 -23.65
N GLU A 150 -15.53 10.54 -23.32
CA GLU A 150 -16.06 10.27 -21.97
C GLU A 150 -15.89 8.80 -21.56
N ILE A 151 -16.22 7.87 -22.46
CA ILE A 151 -16.08 6.43 -22.22
C ILE A 151 -14.59 6.06 -22.01
N ARG A 152 -13.66 6.68 -22.76
CA ARG A 152 -12.22 6.51 -22.56
C ARG A 152 -11.76 6.98 -21.18
N GLN A 153 -12.21 8.15 -20.74
CA GLN A 153 -11.89 8.66 -19.40
C GLN A 153 -12.38 7.71 -18.31
N ARG A 154 -13.61 7.19 -18.43
CA ARG A 154 -14.15 6.19 -17.50
C ARG A 154 -13.32 4.91 -17.49
N ARG A 155 -12.97 4.37 -18.66
CA ARG A 155 -12.10 3.18 -18.79
C ARG A 155 -10.74 3.40 -18.12
N ASP A 156 -10.12 4.55 -18.34
CA ASP A 156 -8.79 4.84 -17.82
C ASP A 156 -8.80 5.04 -16.29
N LYS A 157 -9.87 5.62 -15.76
CA LYS A 157 -10.12 5.66 -14.31
C LYS A 157 -10.25 4.25 -13.74
N LEU A 158 -11.05 3.39 -14.38
CA LEU A 158 -11.23 2.00 -13.93
C LEU A 158 -9.94 1.18 -14.02
N ARG A 159 -9.13 1.37 -15.07
CA ARG A 159 -7.77 0.79 -15.16
C ARG A 159 -6.84 1.28 -14.06
N ALA A 160 -6.94 2.54 -13.66
CA ALA A 160 -6.16 3.07 -12.54
C ALA A 160 -6.60 2.44 -11.20
N GLU A 161 -7.90 2.28 -10.98
CA GLU A 161 -8.45 1.58 -9.81
C GLU A 161 -8.05 0.10 -9.79
N MET A 162 -8.09 -0.58 -10.93
CA MET A 162 -7.64 -1.96 -11.09
C MET A 162 -6.17 -2.12 -10.69
N ARG A 163 -5.28 -1.24 -11.18
CA ARG A 163 -3.86 -1.23 -10.79
C ARG A 163 -3.66 -0.99 -9.29
N ARG A 164 -4.47 -0.13 -8.67
CA ARG A 164 -4.44 0.07 -7.21
C ARG A 164 -4.86 -1.21 -6.48
N MET A 165 -5.89 -1.90 -6.94
CA MET A 165 -6.35 -3.15 -6.35
C MET A 165 -5.30 -4.27 -6.49
N GLU A 166 -4.65 -4.39 -7.65
CA GLU A 166 -3.57 -5.36 -7.88
C GLU A 166 -2.35 -5.08 -7.00
N TRP A 167 -2.01 -3.80 -6.76
CA TRP A 167 -0.90 -3.44 -5.87
C TRP A 167 -1.17 -3.71 -4.39
N MET A 168 -2.44 -3.85 -3.98
CA MET A 168 -2.82 -4.13 -2.60
C MET A 168 -2.86 -5.64 -2.26
N GLN A 169 -2.73 -6.53 -3.25
CA GLN A 169 -2.69 -7.98 -3.04
C GLN A 169 -1.27 -8.49 -2.76
#